data_AF-A0AAD9Y6T8-F1
#
_entry.id   AF-A0AAD9Y6T8-F1
#
_cell.length_a   1.000
_cell.length_b   1.000
_cell.length_c   1.000
_cell.angle_alpha   90.00
_cell.angle_beta   90.00
_cell.angle_gamma   90.00
#
_symmetry.space_group_name_H-M   'P 1'
#
loop_
_entity.id
_entity.type
_entity.pdbx_description
1 polymer ?
#
loop_
_entity_poly.entity_id
_entity_poly.type
_entity_poly.pdbx_seq_one_letter_code
_entity_poly.pdbx_strand_id
1 'polypeptide(L)'
;MALSNKPPIFSFPKTEIPGWLFFCIFVAFASVRASAASADSDADDALSDFTNDLFTDLGPLLALFGEQMTKQCISESTTYYDYFIFGMGPIGVITTMVSTIRLCGPASLRAFIGRSKEGNSAIEAELCTSTSRDVCEVFNNGGITRVLGKPKILELIRTPEDYHHRAPAGREINRKAGLYLFRDFVEDAGNTWYAEATIQPGWILPTSEQLSPASQNPPNLSLNVGITQYDPWVFCLIVLVGLILQAGVLVVAGIGVWVLGWNLNGGTTASTNYAPTIFIIGTVLLCGGICACIAIIGQATTEVRCKRTTSEPDSPATSLIWLQPRQVIADQSFDAYAFIEDEENRLRVWTSSMKSWDLNPGREGTFKSATCIAVFAVLVGYVLQFIGLRGMRAWVSIAQLITTVVMRILRGMLRLQRLKKEDNQLLRMAELVA
;
A
#
# COMPACT_ATOMS: atom_id res chain seq x y z
N MET A 1 20.69 50.10 -13.09
CA MET A 1 22.15 49.91 -13.23
C MET A 1 22.61 49.38 -11.88
N ALA A 2 23.00 48.12 -11.66
CA ALA A 2 23.65 47.12 -12.50
C ALA A 2 23.16 45.68 -12.17
N LEU A 3 23.31 44.79 -13.15
CA LEU A 3 23.23 43.33 -13.06
C LEU A 3 24.37 42.73 -12.22
N SER A 4 24.15 41.59 -11.55
CA SER A 4 25.09 40.45 -11.58
C SER A 4 24.52 39.16 -10.94
N ASN A 5 24.35 38.14 -11.79
CA ASN A 5 24.60 36.69 -11.63
C ASN A 5 23.86 35.79 -10.61
N LYS A 6 23.05 34.90 -11.20
CA LYS A 6 22.46 33.61 -10.78
C LYS A 6 23.42 32.63 -10.04
N PRO A 7 22.89 31.62 -9.31
CA PRO A 7 22.52 30.36 -9.96
C PRO A 7 21.03 29.98 -9.76
N PRO A 8 20.43 29.15 -10.63
CA PRO A 8 19.06 28.68 -10.48
C PRO A 8 19.01 27.54 -9.46
N ILE A 9 18.21 27.67 -8.41
CA ILE A 9 17.96 26.58 -7.46
C ILE A 9 16.79 25.75 -8.03
N PHE A 10 17.18 24.69 -8.73
CA PHE A 10 16.46 23.43 -9.02
C PHE A 10 14.93 23.53 -9.24
N SER A 11 14.45 23.61 -10.48
CA SER A 11 14.25 22.47 -11.40
C SER A 11 13.23 21.44 -10.88
N PHE A 12 11.95 21.75 -11.05
CA PHE A 12 10.89 20.74 -11.18
C PHE A 12 11.21 19.82 -12.36
N PRO A 13 11.29 18.49 -12.19
CA PRO A 13 10.94 17.62 -13.29
C PRO A 13 9.40 17.67 -13.36
N LYS A 14 8.88 18.31 -14.42
CA LYS A 14 7.59 17.92 -14.98
C LYS A 14 7.61 16.41 -15.11
N THR A 15 6.87 15.70 -14.27
CA THR A 15 6.55 14.29 -14.50
C THR A 15 5.53 14.25 -15.64
N GLU A 16 5.98 14.56 -16.86
CA GLU A 16 5.42 13.88 -18.00
C GLU A 16 5.68 12.40 -17.74
N ILE A 17 4.62 11.60 -17.63
CA ILE A 17 4.75 10.16 -17.77
C ILE A 17 5.55 9.98 -19.04
N PRO A 18 6.78 9.44 -18.96
CA PRO A 18 7.67 9.57 -20.08
C PRO A 18 6.99 8.94 -21.29
N GLY A 19 6.94 9.66 -22.41
CA GLY A 19 6.45 9.09 -23.67
C GLY A 19 7.18 7.78 -23.99
N TRP A 20 8.40 7.59 -23.47
CA TRP A 20 9.14 6.33 -23.54
C TRP A 20 8.49 5.16 -22.81
N LEU A 21 7.70 5.35 -21.74
CA LEU A 21 7.01 4.26 -21.04
C LEU A 21 5.81 3.76 -21.87
N PHE A 22 5.01 4.67 -22.42
CA PHE A 22 3.95 4.33 -23.37
C PHE A 22 4.53 3.78 -24.67
N PHE A 23 5.66 4.31 -25.13
CA PHE A 23 6.41 3.79 -26.26
C PHE A 23 7.00 2.41 -25.96
N CYS A 24 7.50 2.12 -24.76
CA CYS A 24 7.99 0.80 -24.37
C CYS A 24 6.86 -0.21 -24.22
N ILE A 25 5.69 0.19 -23.71
CA ILE A 25 4.48 -0.65 -23.66
C ILE A 25 3.97 -0.89 -25.09
N PHE A 26 3.90 0.14 -25.93
CA PHE A 26 3.49 0.04 -27.32
C PHE A 26 4.49 -0.77 -28.17
N VAL A 27 5.80 -0.62 -27.96
CA VAL A 27 6.87 -1.39 -28.58
C VAL A 27 6.91 -2.81 -28.04
N ALA A 28 6.59 -3.06 -26.77
CA ALA A 28 6.43 -4.42 -26.25
C ALA A 28 5.23 -5.12 -26.89
N PHE A 29 4.08 -4.44 -26.98
CA PHE A 29 2.89 -4.95 -27.67
C PHE A 29 3.09 -5.09 -29.19
N ALA A 30 3.80 -4.16 -29.82
CA ALA A 30 4.13 -4.21 -31.25
C ALA A 30 5.21 -5.26 -31.57
N SER A 31 6.19 -5.46 -30.69
CA SER A 31 7.19 -6.53 -30.81
C SER A 31 6.56 -7.91 -30.62
N VAL A 32 5.64 -8.08 -29.66
CA VAL A 32 4.85 -9.31 -29.52
C VAL A 32 3.97 -9.54 -30.76
N ARG A 33 3.36 -8.49 -31.32
CA ARG A 33 2.60 -8.57 -32.58
C ARG A 33 3.47 -8.87 -33.80
N ALA A 34 4.69 -8.34 -33.85
CA ALA A 34 5.64 -8.52 -34.96
C ALA A 34 6.29 -9.91 -34.93
N SER A 35 6.69 -10.41 -33.76
CA SER A 35 7.18 -11.80 -33.60
C SER A 35 6.07 -12.84 -33.78
N ALA A 36 4.83 -12.52 -33.41
CA ALA A 36 3.66 -13.35 -33.71
C ALA A 36 3.35 -13.46 -35.22
N ALA A 37 3.79 -12.50 -36.03
CA ALA A 37 3.55 -12.48 -37.47
C ALA A 37 4.61 -13.25 -38.28
N SER A 38 5.71 -13.68 -37.66
CA SER A 38 6.84 -14.37 -38.31
C SER A 38 7.05 -15.80 -37.82
N ALA A 39 6.00 -16.46 -37.30
CA ALA A 39 6.12 -17.74 -36.60
C ALA A 39 6.61 -18.88 -37.52
N ASP A 40 7.90 -19.19 -37.40
CA ASP A 40 8.52 -20.44 -37.83
C ASP A 40 8.48 -21.42 -36.64
N SER A 41 8.22 -22.71 -36.87
CA SER A 41 7.98 -23.69 -35.78
C SER A 41 9.17 -23.80 -34.81
N ASP A 42 10.39 -23.67 -35.34
CA ASP A 42 11.63 -23.79 -34.56
C ASP A 42 11.83 -22.62 -33.58
N ALA A 43 11.32 -21.43 -33.92
CA ALA A 43 11.42 -20.24 -33.06
C ALA A 43 10.48 -20.33 -31.85
N ASP A 44 9.31 -20.96 -32.02
CA ASP A 44 8.33 -21.13 -30.95
C ASP A 44 8.79 -22.18 -29.92
N ASP A 45 9.39 -23.29 -30.38
CA ASP A 45 9.94 -24.31 -29.50
C ASP A 45 11.11 -23.75 -28.68
N ALA A 46 12.04 -23.03 -29.32
CA ALA A 46 13.15 -22.36 -28.64
C ALA A 46 12.68 -21.31 -27.61
N LEU A 47 11.60 -20.58 -27.91
CA LEU A 47 11.01 -19.62 -27.00
C LEU A 47 10.33 -20.30 -25.79
N SER A 48 9.73 -21.46 -26.01
CA SER A 48 9.10 -22.26 -24.95
C SER A 48 10.13 -22.82 -23.97
N ASP A 49 11.26 -23.32 -24.48
CA ASP A 49 12.38 -23.81 -23.69
C ASP A 49 13.01 -22.66 -22.88
N PHE A 50 13.31 -21.53 -23.54
CA PHE A 50 13.81 -20.34 -22.85
C PHE A 50 12.87 -19.88 -21.74
N THR A 51 11.55 -19.91 -21.97
CA THR A 51 10.56 -19.51 -20.97
C THR A 51 10.58 -20.48 -19.77
N ASN A 52 10.62 -21.78 -20.01
CA ASN A 52 10.67 -22.79 -18.95
C ASN A 52 11.95 -22.66 -18.10
N ASP A 53 13.10 -22.47 -18.75
CA ASP A 53 14.38 -22.26 -18.07
C ASP A 53 14.34 -20.96 -17.25
N LEU A 54 13.83 -19.87 -17.84
CA LEU A 54 13.66 -18.58 -17.17
C LEU A 54 12.78 -18.69 -15.92
N PHE A 55 11.65 -19.40 -16.00
CA PHE A 55 10.75 -19.61 -14.86
C PHE A 55 11.40 -20.46 -13.77
N THR A 56 12.17 -21.48 -14.14
CA THR A 56 12.85 -22.38 -13.20
C THR A 56 14.01 -21.67 -12.50
N ASP A 57 14.78 -20.86 -13.24
CA ASP A 57 15.98 -20.19 -12.73
C ASP A 57 15.65 -18.91 -11.95
N LEU A 58 14.66 -18.13 -12.37
CA LEU A 58 14.25 -16.92 -11.65
C LEU A 58 13.21 -17.17 -10.56
N GLY A 59 12.57 -18.33 -10.52
CA GLY A 59 11.53 -18.67 -9.54
C GLY A 59 11.96 -18.37 -8.08
N PRO A 60 13.12 -18.87 -7.62
CA PRO A 60 13.62 -18.58 -6.27
C PRO A 60 13.88 -17.08 -6.01
N LEU A 61 14.41 -16.36 -6.99
CA LEU A 61 14.75 -14.94 -6.86
C LEU A 61 13.48 -14.05 -6.85
N LEU A 62 12.53 -14.36 -7.72
CA LEU A 62 11.19 -13.74 -7.73
C LEU A 62 10.45 -13.97 -6.41
N ALA A 63 10.57 -15.16 -5.83
CA ALA A 63 9.98 -15.47 -4.53
C ALA A 63 10.63 -14.67 -3.39
N LEU A 64 11.97 -14.66 -3.30
CA LEU A 64 12.71 -14.02 -2.22
C LEU A 64 12.50 -12.49 -2.17
N PHE A 65 12.64 -11.82 -3.32
CA PHE A 65 12.41 -10.38 -3.40
C PHE A 65 10.92 -10.03 -3.46
N GLY A 66 10.07 -11.00 -3.82
CA GLY A 66 8.63 -10.82 -3.89
C GLY A 66 8.01 -10.68 -2.52
N GLU A 67 8.38 -11.55 -1.57
CA GLU A 67 7.71 -11.62 -0.27
C GLU A 67 7.77 -10.30 0.52
N GLN A 68 8.96 -9.71 0.67
CA GLN A 68 9.14 -8.48 1.45
C GLN A 68 8.44 -7.28 0.81
N MET A 69 8.55 -7.15 -0.52
CA MET A 69 7.86 -6.11 -1.29
C MET A 69 6.35 -6.27 -1.20
N THR A 70 5.84 -7.50 -1.24
CA THR A 70 4.40 -7.79 -1.09
C THR A 70 3.91 -7.51 0.33
N LYS A 71 4.71 -7.73 1.37
CA LYS A 71 4.33 -7.37 2.75
C LYS A 71 4.29 -5.86 2.94
N GLN A 72 5.28 -5.14 2.43
CA GLN A 72 5.27 -3.67 2.43
C GLN A 72 4.06 -3.11 1.64
N CYS A 73 3.90 -3.59 0.40
CA CYS A 73 2.63 -3.92 -0.25
C CYS A 73 1.39 -3.77 0.63
N ILE A 74 1.19 -4.79 1.43
CA ILE A 74 0.02 -4.98 2.27
C ILE A 74 -0.03 -3.93 3.39
N SER A 75 1.09 -3.69 4.08
CA SER A 75 1.16 -2.82 5.26
C SER A 75 0.96 -1.32 4.99
N GLU A 76 0.99 -0.89 3.73
CA GLU A 76 0.76 0.52 3.34
C GLU A 76 -0.48 0.67 2.43
N SER A 77 -1.25 -0.39 2.16
CA SER A 77 -2.44 -0.31 1.32
C SER A 77 -3.66 0.11 2.14
N THR A 78 -4.21 1.29 1.84
CA THR A 78 -5.30 1.90 2.64
C THR A 78 -6.53 2.25 1.81
N THR A 79 -6.35 2.46 0.50
CA THR A 79 -7.43 2.91 -0.38
C THR A 79 -7.93 1.80 -1.30
N TYR A 80 -9.16 1.95 -1.81
CA TYR A 80 -9.71 1.04 -2.81
C TYR A 80 -8.89 0.98 -4.10
N TYR A 81 -8.23 2.09 -4.47
CA TYR A 81 -7.32 2.12 -5.61
C TYR A 81 -6.11 1.22 -5.38
N ASP A 82 -5.53 1.22 -4.18
CA ASP A 82 -4.43 0.33 -3.82
C ASP A 82 -4.83 -1.14 -3.93
N TYR A 83 -6.03 -1.48 -3.46
CA TYR A 83 -6.53 -2.86 -3.52
C TYR A 83 -6.64 -3.35 -4.97
N PHE A 84 -7.13 -2.49 -5.86
CA PHE A 84 -7.23 -2.80 -7.28
C PHE A 84 -5.86 -2.93 -7.94
N ILE A 85 -4.96 -1.94 -7.74
CA ILE A 85 -3.60 -1.95 -8.28
C ILE A 85 -2.85 -3.22 -7.84
N PHE A 86 -3.06 -3.64 -6.58
CA PHE A 86 -2.43 -4.82 -6.01
C PHE A 86 -2.94 -6.14 -6.61
N GLY A 87 -4.19 -6.21 -7.06
CA GLY A 87 -4.73 -7.39 -7.73
C GLY A 87 -4.42 -7.50 -9.21
N MET A 88 -4.10 -6.40 -9.90
CA MET A 88 -3.77 -6.42 -11.35
C MET A 88 -2.33 -6.85 -11.61
N GLY A 89 -2.10 -7.97 -12.30
CA GLY A 89 -0.78 -8.57 -12.47
C GLY A 89 -0.20 -9.09 -11.14
N PRO A 90 -0.91 -10.01 -10.45
CA PRO A 90 -0.61 -10.35 -9.07
C PRO A 90 0.76 -11.03 -8.93
N ILE A 91 1.62 -10.42 -8.11
CA ILE A 91 2.86 -11.03 -7.61
C ILE A 91 2.75 -11.27 -6.11
N GLY A 92 3.37 -12.34 -5.62
CA GLY A 92 3.26 -12.72 -4.20
C GLY A 92 1.88 -13.27 -3.83
N VAL A 93 1.25 -14.03 -4.73
CA VAL A 93 -0.05 -14.69 -4.52
C VAL A 93 -0.05 -15.48 -3.20
N ILE A 94 0.97 -16.32 -3.00
CA ILE A 94 1.12 -17.13 -1.78
C ILE A 94 1.29 -16.23 -0.55
N THR A 95 2.17 -15.23 -0.61
CA THR A 95 2.41 -14.29 0.49
C THR A 95 1.14 -13.56 0.89
N THR A 96 0.37 -13.07 -0.08
CA THR A 96 -0.90 -12.36 0.16
C THR A 96 -1.93 -13.28 0.79
N MET A 97 -2.10 -14.48 0.22
CA MET A 97 -3.01 -15.48 0.75
C MET A 97 -2.66 -15.85 2.20
N VAL A 98 -1.39 -16.18 2.47
CA VAL A 98 -0.90 -16.53 3.80
C VAL A 98 -1.05 -15.35 4.78
N SER A 99 -0.74 -14.12 4.35
CA SER A 99 -0.91 -12.91 5.16
C SER A 99 -2.38 -12.66 5.53
N THR A 100 -3.30 -12.87 4.58
CA THR A 100 -4.74 -12.74 4.82
C THR A 100 -5.24 -13.80 5.80
N ILE A 101 -4.76 -15.05 5.68
CA ILE A 101 -5.08 -16.14 6.62
C ILE A 101 -4.53 -15.85 8.01
N ARG A 102 -3.29 -15.37 8.12
CA ARG A 102 -2.66 -15.02 9.40
C ARG A 102 -3.48 -13.96 10.13
N LEU A 103 -3.91 -12.91 9.42
CA LEU A 103 -4.62 -11.78 10.02
C LEU A 103 -6.11 -12.08 10.30
N CYS A 104 -6.86 -12.54 9.30
CA CYS A 104 -8.33 -12.62 9.36
C CYS A 104 -8.88 -14.05 9.28
N GLY A 105 -8.02 -15.05 9.12
CA GLY A 105 -8.42 -16.45 8.94
C GLY A 105 -8.90 -17.12 10.23
N PRO A 106 -9.81 -18.11 10.13
CA PRO A 106 -10.18 -18.94 11.27
C PRO A 106 -9.00 -19.78 11.77
N ALA A 107 -9.07 -20.24 13.02
CA ALA A 107 -8.01 -21.01 13.67
C ALA A 107 -7.56 -22.26 12.90
N SER A 108 -8.49 -22.92 12.18
CA SER A 108 -8.20 -24.07 11.34
C SER A 108 -7.29 -23.73 10.15
N LEU A 109 -7.57 -22.64 9.42
CA LEU A 109 -6.72 -22.20 8.31
C LEU A 109 -5.35 -21.72 8.82
N ARG A 110 -5.31 -21.03 9.96
CA ARG A 110 -4.03 -20.63 10.60
C ARG A 110 -3.19 -21.84 11.01
N ALA A 111 -3.82 -22.91 11.50
CA ALA A 111 -3.15 -24.16 11.81
C ALA A 111 -2.64 -24.88 10.55
N PHE A 112 -3.43 -24.88 9.47
CA PHE A 112 -3.05 -25.50 8.19
C PHE A 112 -1.76 -24.90 7.61
N ILE A 113 -1.59 -23.58 7.68
CA ILE A 113 -0.35 -22.90 7.24
C ILE A 113 0.79 -22.95 8.27
N GLY A 114 0.63 -23.68 9.38
CA GLY A 114 1.63 -23.79 10.44
C GLY A 114 1.81 -22.55 11.32
N ARG A 115 0.84 -21.62 11.34
CA ARG A 115 0.89 -20.33 12.07
C ARG A 115 -0.14 -20.26 13.20
N SER A 116 -0.49 -21.39 13.80
CA SER A 116 -1.50 -21.45 14.89
C SER A 116 -1.08 -20.73 16.17
N LYS A 117 0.23 -20.70 16.48
CA LYS A 117 0.79 -20.11 17.70
C LYS A 117 1.33 -18.68 17.53
N GLU A 118 1.09 -18.07 16.37
CA GLU A 118 1.58 -16.73 16.09
C GLU A 118 0.76 -15.67 16.83
N GLY A 119 1.43 -14.75 17.53
CA GLY A 119 0.78 -13.69 18.30
C GLY A 119 0.19 -12.59 17.42
N ASN A 120 -0.99 -12.09 17.76
CA ASN A 120 -1.68 -11.06 16.98
C ASN A 120 -0.88 -9.76 16.85
N SER A 121 -0.04 -9.41 17.83
CA SER A 121 0.82 -8.22 17.81
C SER A 121 1.95 -8.36 16.78
N ALA A 122 2.52 -9.56 16.61
CA ALA A 122 3.53 -9.82 15.58
C ALA A 122 2.93 -9.71 14.17
N ILE A 123 1.70 -10.20 13.99
CA ILE A 123 0.97 -10.13 12.72
C ILE A 123 0.63 -8.67 12.38
N GLU A 124 0.13 -7.91 13.37
CA GLU A 124 -0.16 -6.48 13.21
C GLU A 124 1.09 -5.67 12.85
N ALA A 125 2.21 -5.92 13.53
CA ALA A 125 3.47 -5.22 13.28
C ALA A 125 4.03 -5.46 11.87
N GLU A 126 3.65 -6.56 11.21
CA GLU A 126 4.14 -6.90 9.87
C GLU A 126 3.16 -6.52 8.76
N LEU A 127 1.84 -6.64 9.00
CA LEU A 127 0.83 -6.60 7.94
C LEU A 127 -0.15 -5.43 8.02
N CYS A 128 -0.33 -4.82 9.19
CA CYS A 128 -1.37 -3.81 9.39
C CYS A 128 -0.78 -2.40 9.37
N THR A 129 -1.58 -1.44 8.93
CA THR A 129 -1.28 -0.02 9.10
C THR A 129 -1.55 0.45 10.53
N SER A 130 -2.28 -0.33 11.34
CA SER A 130 -2.72 0.03 12.69
C SER A 130 -1.64 -0.04 13.76
N THR A 131 -1.74 0.86 14.73
CA THR A 131 -1.00 0.79 15.99
C THR A 131 -1.93 0.37 17.11
N SER A 132 -1.39 -0.31 18.11
CA SER A 132 -2.16 -0.82 19.25
C SER A 132 -1.38 -0.69 20.54
N ARG A 133 -1.92 -1.24 21.63
CA ARG A 133 -1.23 -1.31 22.93
C ARG A 133 0.13 -2.02 22.84
N ASP A 134 0.25 -2.98 21.94
CA ASP A 134 1.39 -3.90 21.86
C ASP A 134 2.23 -3.67 20.59
N VAL A 135 1.80 -2.78 19.69
CA VAL A 135 2.48 -2.47 18.42
C VAL A 135 2.55 -0.98 18.23
N CYS A 136 3.75 -0.49 17.96
CA CYS A 136 3.99 0.92 17.79
C CYS A 136 4.99 1.23 16.69
N GLU A 137 5.04 2.49 16.30
CA GLU A 137 5.98 3.00 15.32
C GLU A 137 6.95 3.96 16.00
N VAL A 138 8.22 3.87 15.64
CA VAL A 138 9.32 4.61 16.27
C VAL A 138 10.23 5.14 15.19
N PHE A 139 10.72 6.37 15.34
CA PHE A 139 11.75 6.91 14.46
C PHE A 139 13.08 6.20 14.72
N ASN A 140 13.75 5.78 13.64
CA ASN A 140 15.02 5.09 13.71
C ASN A 140 15.89 5.48 12.50
N ASN A 141 17.04 6.11 12.74
CA ASN A 141 18.09 6.34 11.75
C ASN A 141 17.64 6.92 10.39
N GLY A 142 16.66 7.84 10.40
CA GLY A 142 16.14 8.46 9.17
C GLY A 142 15.01 7.68 8.49
N GLY A 143 14.46 6.68 9.17
CA GLY A 143 13.23 6.00 8.78
C GLY A 143 12.32 5.75 9.98
N ILE A 144 11.25 5.00 9.74
CA ILE A 144 10.29 4.59 10.76
C ILE A 144 10.31 3.06 10.85
N THR A 145 10.40 2.54 12.07
CA THR A 145 10.39 1.10 12.34
C THR A 145 9.16 0.75 13.16
N ARG A 146 8.44 -0.32 12.79
CA ARG A 146 7.36 -0.89 13.62
C ARG A 146 7.97 -1.87 14.61
N VAL A 147 7.61 -1.73 15.89
CA VAL A 147 8.18 -2.51 17.00
C VAL A 147 7.08 -2.96 17.95
N LEU A 148 7.27 -4.12 18.56
CA LEU A 148 6.39 -4.62 19.61
C LEU A 148 6.64 -3.85 20.92
N GLY A 149 5.60 -3.23 21.46
CA GLY A 149 5.64 -2.48 22.71
C GLY A 149 4.93 -1.14 22.62
N LYS A 150 5.23 -0.27 23.59
CA LYS A 150 4.69 1.09 23.69
C LYS A 150 5.81 2.11 23.57
N PRO A 151 5.68 3.12 22.71
CA PRO A 151 6.68 4.15 22.58
C PRO A 151 6.34 5.32 23.51
N LYS A 152 7.36 6.09 23.87
CA LYS A 152 7.21 7.43 24.41
C LYS A 152 7.37 8.39 23.25
N ILE A 153 6.27 8.77 22.62
CA ILE A 153 6.26 9.81 21.57
C ILE A 153 5.28 10.89 22.00
N LEU A 154 5.70 12.14 21.84
CA LEU A 154 4.89 13.30 22.17
C LEU A 154 4.52 14.04 20.89
N GLU A 155 3.21 14.24 20.69
CA GLU A 155 2.65 15.02 19.58
C GLU A 155 2.20 16.39 20.09
N LEU A 156 2.90 17.44 19.67
CA LEU A 156 2.61 18.81 20.06
C LEU A 156 2.18 19.63 18.85
N ILE A 157 1.16 20.46 19.03
CA ILE A 157 0.79 21.47 18.04
C ILE A 157 1.22 22.84 18.53
N ARG A 158 1.96 23.55 17.68
CA ARG A 158 2.31 24.94 17.87
C ARG A 158 1.28 25.80 17.15
N THR A 159 0.61 26.68 17.89
CA THR A 159 -0.26 27.72 17.34
C THR A 159 0.51 29.04 17.29
N PRO A 160 0.32 29.85 16.24
CA PRO A 160 0.91 31.18 16.17
C PRO A 160 0.23 32.13 17.18
N GLU A 161 0.87 33.26 17.52
CA GLU A 161 0.42 34.17 18.60
C GLU A 161 -0.94 34.83 18.31
N ASP A 162 -1.29 34.96 17.02
CA ASP A 162 -2.54 35.46 16.47
C ASP A 162 -3.66 34.41 16.45
N TYR A 163 -3.40 33.17 16.88
CA TYR A 163 -4.41 32.12 16.98
C TYR A 163 -5.39 32.41 18.13
N HIS A 164 -6.55 32.96 17.79
CA HIS A 164 -7.64 33.15 18.74
C HIS A 164 -8.50 31.87 18.87
N HIS A 165 -8.20 31.07 19.89
CA HIS A 165 -9.05 29.93 20.26
C HIS A 165 -10.39 30.43 20.82
N ARG A 166 -11.53 30.06 20.22
CA ARG A 166 -12.83 30.17 20.89
C ARG A 166 -12.90 29.06 21.94
N ALA A 167 -12.40 29.32 23.14
CA ALA A 167 -12.38 28.32 24.21
C ALA A 167 -13.81 27.81 24.51
N PRO A 168 -14.03 26.50 24.67
CA PRO A 168 -15.30 26.00 25.19
C PRO A 168 -15.55 26.65 26.56
N ALA A 169 -16.81 27.06 26.80
CA ALA A 169 -17.18 27.79 28.01
C ALA A 169 -16.73 27.03 29.28
N GLY A 170 -15.79 27.60 30.05
CA GLY A 170 -15.38 27.09 31.36
C GLY A 170 -13.98 26.48 31.50
N ARG A 171 -13.12 26.46 30.46
CA ARG A 171 -11.69 26.12 30.60
C ARG A 171 -10.78 27.35 30.44
N GLU A 172 -9.97 27.65 31.45
CA GLU A 172 -8.84 28.58 31.32
C GLU A 172 -7.68 27.87 30.62
N ILE A 173 -7.48 28.16 29.34
CA ILE A 173 -6.33 27.66 28.59
C ILE A 173 -5.12 28.54 28.95
N ASN A 174 -4.01 27.91 29.36
CA ASN A 174 -2.79 28.60 29.79
C ASN A 174 -2.09 29.27 28.59
N ARG A 175 -2.33 30.57 28.39
CA ARG A 175 -1.98 31.35 27.19
C ARG A 175 -0.48 31.59 26.91
N LYS A 176 0.44 30.93 27.63
CA LYS A 176 1.82 31.44 27.77
C LYS A 176 2.87 30.87 26.80
N ALA A 177 2.56 29.86 25.98
CA ALA A 177 3.57 29.27 25.09
C ALA A 177 3.07 28.85 23.69
N GLY A 178 1.77 28.95 23.38
CA GLY A 178 1.22 28.53 22.08
C GLY A 178 1.48 27.06 21.73
N LEU A 179 1.76 26.21 22.73
CA LEU A 179 2.04 24.78 22.56
C LEU A 179 0.95 23.98 23.27
N TYR A 180 0.29 23.11 22.52
CA TYR A 180 -0.77 22.25 23.02
C TYR A 180 -0.45 20.80 22.67
N LEU A 181 -0.93 19.86 23.49
CA LEU A 181 -0.96 18.46 23.09
C LEU A 181 -1.93 18.35 21.90
N PHE A 182 -1.52 17.65 20.83
CA PHE A 182 -2.36 17.56 19.62
C PHE A 182 -3.76 17.02 19.93
N ARG A 183 -3.84 16.03 20.83
CA ARG A 183 -5.10 15.38 21.25
C ARG A 183 -6.08 16.37 21.87
N ASP A 184 -5.63 17.07 22.91
CA ASP A 184 -6.43 18.07 23.62
C ASP A 184 -6.86 19.20 22.67
N PHE A 185 -5.97 19.57 21.75
CA PHE A 185 -6.27 20.59 20.74
C PHE A 185 -7.32 20.14 19.73
N VAL A 186 -7.32 18.90 19.25
CA VAL A 186 -8.35 18.43 18.30
C VAL A 186 -9.73 18.34 18.97
N GLU A 187 -9.78 17.96 20.25
CA GLU A 187 -11.04 17.96 21.02
C GLU A 187 -11.58 19.37 21.28
N ASP A 188 -10.69 20.33 21.60
CA ASP A 188 -11.09 21.69 21.97
C ASP A 188 -11.24 22.65 20.76
N ALA A 189 -10.48 22.45 19.68
CA ALA A 189 -10.30 23.40 18.57
C ALA A 189 -10.99 22.97 17.26
N GLY A 190 -12.23 22.48 17.34
CA GLY A 190 -13.01 21.90 16.22
C GLY A 190 -13.20 22.75 14.95
N ASN A 191 -12.64 23.97 14.87
CA ASN A 191 -12.64 24.82 13.68
C ASN A 191 -11.38 24.63 12.78
N THR A 192 -10.23 24.23 13.34
CA THR A 192 -8.96 24.17 12.59
C THR A 192 -8.64 22.76 12.11
N TRP A 193 -8.98 21.78 12.95
CA TRP A 193 -8.97 20.37 12.59
C TRP A 193 -10.38 19.84 12.78
N TYR A 194 -10.94 19.27 11.73
CA TYR A 194 -12.20 18.56 11.82
C TYR A 194 -11.96 17.09 11.49
N ALA A 195 -12.60 16.24 12.27
CA ALA A 195 -12.54 14.81 12.02
C ALA A 195 -13.45 14.49 10.83
N GLU A 196 -12.90 13.81 9.82
CA GLU A 196 -13.66 13.38 8.66
C GLU A 196 -14.51 12.17 9.06
N ALA A 197 -15.83 12.28 8.88
CA ALA A 197 -16.74 11.17 9.11
C ALA A 197 -16.35 10.01 8.19
N THR A 198 -15.81 8.93 8.77
CA THR A 198 -15.43 7.75 8.01
C THR A 198 -16.71 6.98 7.68
N ILE A 199 -17.16 7.07 6.42
CA ILE A 199 -18.32 6.31 5.94
C ILE A 199 -17.92 4.84 5.84
N GLN A 200 -18.15 4.06 6.89
CA GLN A 200 -18.13 2.60 6.80
C GLN A 200 -19.55 2.07 6.50
N PRO A 201 -19.68 1.05 5.64
CA PRO A 201 -20.98 0.42 5.41
C PRO A 201 -21.38 -0.33 6.68
N GLY A 202 -22.42 0.14 7.37
CA GLY A 202 -23.14 -0.62 8.38
C GLY A 202 -23.44 0.10 9.70
N TRP A 203 -22.59 1.02 10.16
CA TRP A 203 -22.81 1.76 11.42
C TRP A 203 -22.10 3.12 11.38
N ILE A 204 -22.84 4.21 11.60
CA ILE A 204 -22.28 5.55 11.77
C ILE A 204 -21.99 5.72 13.26
N LEU A 205 -20.76 5.45 13.70
CA LEU A 205 -20.34 5.92 15.03
C LEU A 205 -20.02 7.41 14.92
N PRO A 206 -20.50 8.27 15.83
CA PRO A 206 -20.13 9.68 15.84
C PRO A 206 -18.61 9.82 16.04
N THR A 207 -17.99 10.72 15.27
CA THR A 207 -16.53 10.81 15.14
C THR A 207 -15.81 11.13 16.47
N SER A 208 -16.50 11.73 17.44
CA SER A 208 -15.98 11.95 18.81
C SER A 208 -15.80 10.65 19.60
N GLU A 209 -16.67 9.64 19.41
CA GLU A 209 -16.52 8.32 20.05
C GLU A 209 -15.35 7.53 19.44
N GLN A 210 -15.03 7.76 18.16
CA GLN A 210 -13.89 7.11 17.47
C GLN A 210 -12.55 7.77 17.78
N LEU A 211 -12.54 9.07 18.09
CA LEU A 211 -11.32 9.81 18.41
C LEU A 211 -10.76 9.42 19.79
N SER A 212 -11.62 9.10 20.76
CA SER A 212 -11.21 8.72 22.12
C SER A 212 -10.38 7.42 22.25
N PRO A 213 -10.64 6.34 21.49
CA PRO A 213 -9.74 5.18 21.45
C PRO A 213 -8.55 5.42 20.51
N ALA A 214 -8.71 6.16 19.40
CA ALA A 214 -7.60 6.51 18.49
C ALA A 214 -6.53 7.35 19.19
N SER A 215 -6.95 8.25 20.08
CA SER A 215 -6.09 9.04 20.93
C SER A 215 -5.46 8.25 22.08
N GLN A 216 -5.83 6.99 22.34
CA GLN A 216 -5.16 6.16 23.35
C GLN A 216 -4.01 5.34 22.77
N ASN A 217 -4.05 5.06 21.46
CA ASN A 217 -3.01 4.30 20.80
C ASN A 217 -1.77 5.16 20.49
N PRO A 218 -0.60 4.53 20.32
CA PRO A 218 0.58 5.21 19.81
C PRO A 218 0.31 5.83 18.43
N PRO A 219 0.86 7.01 18.11
CA PRO A 219 0.62 7.66 16.84
C PRO A 219 1.20 6.86 15.66
N ASN A 220 0.53 6.91 14.51
CA ASN A 220 0.99 6.32 13.26
C ASN A 220 1.98 7.28 12.56
N LEU A 221 3.27 7.10 12.81
CA LEU A 221 4.33 7.87 12.16
C LEU A 221 4.41 7.58 10.65
N SER A 222 4.22 6.33 10.21
CA SER A 222 4.34 5.94 8.81
C SER A 222 3.31 6.62 7.92
N LEU A 223 2.07 6.72 8.39
CA LEU A 223 0.97 7.37 7.68
C LEU A 223 1.04 8.90 7.72
N ASN A 224 1.56 9.48 8.81
CA ASN A 224 1.56 10.93 9.02
C ASN A 224 2.86 11.63 8.61
N VAL A 225 3.99 10.92 8.66
CA VAL A 225 5.33 11.48 8.43
C VAL A 225 6.09 10.65 7.40
N GLY A 226 5.95 9.31 7.43
CA GLY A 226 6.75 8.37 6.65
C GLY A 226 6.45 8.28 5.15
N ILE A 227 5.19 8.43 4.76
CA ILE A 227 4.73 8.23 3.38
C ILE A 227 4.29 9.56 2.80
N THR A 228 4.98 10.00 1.75
CA THR A 228 4.56 11.18 0.97
C THR A 228 3.30 10.83 0.19
N GLN A 229 2.21 11.58 0.39
CA GLN A 229 0.94 11.35 -0.30
C GLN A 229 1.06 11.78 -1.77
N TYR A 230 1.04 10.82 -2.69
CA TYR A 230 0.91 11.11 -4.12
C TYR A 230 -0.47 11.68 -4.45
N ASP A 231 -0.53 12.53 -5.46
CA ASP A 231 -1.79 13.06 -5.99
C ASP A 231 -2.69 11.91 -6.47
N PRO A 232 -4.00 11.90 -6.14
CA PRO A 232 -4.97 10.91 -6.61
C PRO A 232 -4.89 10.56 -8.11
N TRP A 233 -4.49 11.52 -8.96
CA TRP A 233 -4.32 11.29 -10.40
C TRP A 233 -3.26 10.23 -10.73
N VAL A 234 -2.17 10.14 -9.96
CA VAL A 234 -1.11 9.15 -10.18
C VAL A 234 -1.63 7.73 -9.96
N PHE A 235 -2.45 7.54 -8.92
CA PHE A 235 -3.12 6.26 -8.66
C PHE A 235 -4.10 5.92 -9.78
N CYS A 236 -4.90 6.88 -10.25
CA CYS A 236 -5.82 6.66 -11.36
C CYS A 236 -5.10 6.19 -12.65
N LEU A 237 -3.96 6.80 -12.96
CA LEU A 237 -3.13 6.41 -14.10
C LEU A 237 -2.65 4.96 -13.97
N ILE A 238 -2.12 4.57 -12.80
CA ILE A 238 -1.58 3.22 -12.59
C ILE A 238 -2.71 2.17 -12.60
N VAL A 239 -3.89 2.51 -12.07
CA VAL A 239 -5.10 1.68 -12.21
C VAL A 239 -5.43 1.42 -13.68
N LEU A 240 -5.46 2.48 -14.50
CA LEU A 240 -5.72 2.38 -15.94
C LEU A 240 -4.66 1.52 -16.64
N VAL A 241 -3.38 1.76 -16.36
CA VAL A 241 -2.27 0.98 -16.93
C VAL A 241 -2.40 -0.51 -16.56
N GLY A 242 -2.65 -0.81 -15.28
CA GLY A 242 -2.83 -2.20 -14.82
C GLY A 242 -4.03 -2.89 -15.47
N LEU A 243 -5.15 -2.18 -15.61
CA LEU A 243 -6.34 -2.69 -16.30
C LEU A 243 -6.07 -2.97 -17.78
N ILE A 244 -5.39 -2.04 -18.48
CA ILE A 244 -5.05 -2.19 -19.90
C ILE A 244 -4.08 -3.36 -20.09
N LEU A 245 -3.03 -3.47 -19.27
CA LEU A 245 -2.06 -4.57 -19.37
C LEU A 245 -2.75 -5.92 -19.12
N GLN A 246 -3.54 -6.02 -18.05
CA GLN A 246 -4.23 -7.27 -17.70
C GLN A 246 -5.27 -7.66 -18.76
N ALA A 247 -6.06 -6.70 -19.25
CA ALA A 247 -7.01 -6.94 -20.34
C ALA A 247 -6.29 -7.32 -21.64
N GLY A 248 -5.14 -6.70 -21.93
CA GLY A 248 -4.31 -7.02 -23.08
C GLY A 248 -3.85 -8.48 -23.09
N VAL A 249 -3.42 -9.02 -21.95
CA VAL A 249 -3.06 -10.45 -21.84
C VAL A 249 -4.26 -11.36 -22.10
N LEU A 250 -5.44 -11.01 -21.59
CA LEU A 250 -6.68 -11.78 -21.85
C LEU A 250 -7.07 -11.75 -23.33
N VAL A 251 -6.92 -10.59 -23.99
CA VAL A 251 -7.19 -10.43 -25.42
C VAL A 251 -6.20 -11.25 -26.26
N VAL A 252 -4.90 -11.23 -25.91
CA VAL A 252 -3.88 -12.04 -26.58
C VAL A 252 -4.16 -13.54 -26.40
N ALA A 253 -4.58 -13.97 -25.21
CA ALA A 253 -4.97 -15.35 -24.98
C ALA A 253 -6.20 -15.76 -25.81
N GLY A 254 -7.23 -14.91 -25.88
CA GLY A 254 -8.44 -15.16 -26.65
C GLY A 254 -8.19 -15.17 -28.16
N ILE A 255 -7.64 -14.08 -28.71
CA ILE A 255 -7.37 -13.93 -30.15
C ILE A 255 -6.31 -14.93 -30.61
N GLY A 256 -5.25 -15.12 -29.84
CA GLY A 256 -4.16 -16.05 -30.16
C GLY A 256 -4.66 -17.48 -30.35
N VAL A 257 -5.60 -17.95 -29.53
CA VAL A 257 -6.13 -19.30 -29.68
C VAL A 257 -7.29 -19.38 -30.67
N TRP A 258 -8.26 -18.46 -30.61
CA TRP A 258 -9.48 -18.54 -31.44
C TRP A 258 -9.28 -18.11 -32.89
N VAL A 259 -8.32 -17.22 -33.16
CA VAL A 259 -8.05 -16.69 -34.50
C VAL A 259 -6.75 -17.27 -35.08
N LEU A 260 -5.69 -17.35 -34.27
CA LEU A 260 -4.35 -17.76 -34.74
C LEU A 260 -4.02 -19.24 -34.46
N GLY A 261 -4.90 -19.98 -33.79
CA GLY A 261 -4.72 -21.41 -33.56
C GLY A 261 -3.55 -21.78 -32.65
N TRP A 262 -3.18 -20.92 -31.68
CA TRP A 262 -2.10 -21.14 -30.71
C TRP A 262 -2.39 -22.22 -29.64
N ASN A 263 -2.92 -23.36 -30.06
CA ASN A 263 -3.11 -24.52 -29.19
C ASN A 263 -1.95 -25.51 -29.40
N LEU A 264 -1.42 -26.06 -28.30
CA LEU A 264 -0.35 -27.06 -28.35
C LEU A 264 -0.84 -28.41 -28.93
N ASN A 265 -2.13 -28.72 -28.81
CA ASN A 265 -2.71 -29.98 -29.26
C ASN A 265 -3.62 -29.76 -30.47
N GLY A 266 -3.03 -29.64 -31.66
CA GLY A 266 -3.73 -29.33 -32.92
C GLY A 266 -4.72 -30.39 -33.46
N GLY A 267 -5.21 -31.33 -32.64
CA GLY A 267 -5.93 -32.52 -33.11
C GLY A 267 -7.42 -32.60 -32.78
N THR A 268 -7.97 -31.82 -31.84
CA THR A 268 -9.39 -31.94 -31.44
C THR A 268 -10.03 -30.59 -31.11
N THR A 269 -11.18 -30.31 -31.74
CA THR A 269 -12.01 -29.11 -31.57
C THR A 269 -12.44 -28.85 -30.11
N ALA A 270 -12.50 -29.91 -29.29
CA ALA A 270 -12.77 -29.82 -27.86
C ALA A 270 -11.62 -29.20 -27.05
N SER A 271 -10.37 -29.43 -27.46
CA SER A 271 -9.18 -28.86 -26.78
C SER A 271 -8.94 -27.39 -27.13
N THR A 272 -9.36 -26.95 -28.32
CA THR A 272 -9.13 -25.61 -28.86
C THR A 272 -9.82 -24.50 -28.04
N ASN A 273 -11.01 -24.77 -27.50
CA ASN A 273 -11.78 -23.76 -26.75
C ASN A 273 -11.57 -23.80 -25.24
N TYR A 274 -11.11 -24.93 -24.68
CA TYR A 274 -10.99 -25.13 -23.23
C TYR A 274 -9.84 -24.31 -22.63
N ALA A 275 -8.64 -24.37 -23.23
CA ALA A 275 -7.44 -23.71 -22.71
C ALA A 275 -7.57 -22.18 -22.54
N PRO A 276 -7.99 -21.39 -23.54
CA PRO A 276 -8.13 -19.94 -23.39
C PRO A 276 -9.28 -19.57 -22.44
N THR A 277 -10.39 -20.30 -22.47
CA THR A 277 -11.55 -20.04 -21.61
C THR A 277 -11.17 -20.22 -20.13
N ILE A 278 -10.46 -21.29 -19.80
CA ILE A 278 -10.01 -21.55 -18.43
C ILE A 278 -8.91 -20.62 -17.99
N PHE A 279 -8.01 -20.22 -18.89
CA PHE A 279 -7.04 -19.19 -18.59
C PHE A 279 -7.71 -17.85 -18.24
N ILE A 280 -8.71 -17.43 -19.02
CA ILE A 280 -9.44 -16.17 -18.78
C ILE A 280 -10.19 -16.24 -17.45
N ILE A 281 -10.97 -17.31 -17.22
CA ILE A 281 -11.70 -17.50 -15.96
C ILE A 281 -10.75 -17.54 -14.78
N GLY A 282 -9.66 -18.31 -14.88
CA GLY A 282 -8.64 -18.42 -13.84
C GLY A 282 -7.99 -17.08 -13.52
N THR A 283 -7.64 -16.30 -14.54
CA THR A 283 -7.00 -14.99 -14.38
C THR A 283 -7.93 -13.98 -13.72
N VAL A 284 -9.20 -13.90 -14.15
CA VAL A 284 -10.21 -13.01 -13.54
C VAL A 284 -10.45 -13.40 -12.09
N LEU A 285 -10.61 -14.70 -11.82
CA LEU A 285 -10.85 -15.23 -10.48
C LEU A 285 -9.64 -14.98 -9.57
N LEU A 286 -8.41 -15.15 -10.08
CA LEU A 286 -7.19 -14.88 -9.33
C LEU A 286 -7.03 -13.39 -9.01
N CYS A 287 -7.19 -12.51 -10.00
CA CYS A 287 -7.07 -11.06 -9.78
C CYS A 287 -8.14 -10.57 -8.80
N GLY A 288 -9.40 -11.03 -8.97
CA GLY A 288 -10.49 -10.72 -8.05
C GLY A 288 -10.26 -11.26 -6.64
N GLY A 289 -9.75 -12.49 -6.52
CA GLY A 289 -9.40 -13.11 -5.24
C GLY A 289 -8.29 -12.34 -4.50
N ILE A 290 -7.23 -11.94 -5.21
CA ILE A 290 -6.15 -11.14 -4.63
C ILE A 290 -6.63 -9.74 -4.23
N CYS A 291 -7.43 -9.08 -5.08
CA CYS A 291 -8.11 -7.82 -4.73
C CYS A 291 -8.95 -7.97 -3.44
N ALA A 292 -9.69 -9.08 -3.30
CA ALA A 292 -10.49 -9.35 -2.12
C ALA A 292 -9.62 -9.61 -0.88
N CYS A 293 -8.53 -10.37 -1.02
CA CYS A 293 -7.58 -10.61 0.07
C CYS A 293 -6.98 -9.31 0.63
N ILE A 294 -6.47 -8.44 -0.25
CA ILE A 294 -5.91 -7.15 0.19
C ILE A 294 -7.00 -6.23 0.75
N ALA A 295 -8.19 -6.21 0.16
CA ALA A 295 -9.31 -5.43 0.68
C ALA A 295 -9.74 -5.90 2.08
N ILE A 296 -9.72 -7.21 2.35
CA ILE A 296 -9.97 -7.77 3.68
C ILE A 296 -8.92 -7.30 4.68
N ILE A 297 -7.63 -7.31 4.31
CA ILE A 297 -6.55 -6.84 5.19
C ILE A 297 -6.68 -5.34 5.45
N GLY A 298 -6.91 -4.53 4.42
CA GLY A 298 -7.05 -3.09 4.58
C GLY A 298 -8.31 -2.71 5.36
N GLN A 299 -9.43 -3.42 5.20
CA GLN A 299 -10.65 -3.23 6.00
C GLN A 299 -10.57 -3.82 7.41
N ALA A 300 -9.56 -4.66 7.70
CA ALA A 300 -9.24 -5.08 9.06
C ALA A 300 -8.71 -3.91 9.90
N THR A 301 -8.25 -2.84 9.24
CA THR A 301 -7.85 -1.58 9.86
C THR A 301 -8.84 -0.46 9.55
N THR A 302 -9.25 0.29 10.56
CA THR A 302 -10.06 1.50 10.44
C THR A 302 -9.17 2.71 10.63
N GLU A 303 -9.18 3.60 9.65
CA GLU A 303 -8.48 4.87 9.71
C GLU A 303 -9.42 5.98 10.16
N VAL A 304 -9.03 6.69 11.21
CA VAL A 304 -9.63 7.95 11.62
C VAL A 304 -8.78 9.06 11.04
N ARG A 305 -9.39 9.91 10.20
CA ARG A 305 -8.70 11.01 9.52
C ARG A 305 -9.19 12.34 10.06
N CYS A 306 -8.27 13.19 10.48
CA CYS A 306 -8.52 14.58 10.84
C CYS A 306 -7.93 15.47 9.75
N LYS A 307 -8.78 16.24 9.07
CA LYS A 307 -8.35 17.16 8.02
C LYS A 307 -8.11 18.53 8.62
N ARG A 308 -7.01 19.16 8.21
CA ARG A 308 -6.74 20.57 8.50
C ARG A 308 -7.59 21.42 7.56
N THR A 309 -8.30 22.41 8.11
CA THR A 309 -9.02 23.40 7.31
C THR A 309 -8.01 24.25 6.55
N THR A 310 -7.82 24.00 5.25
CA THR A 310 -6.97 24.79 4.34
C THR A 310 -7.75 25.79 3.48
N SER A 311 -9.07 25.92 3.71
CA SER A 311 -9.97 26.61 2.78
C SER A 311 -10.12 28.11 3.00
N GLU A 312 -9.58 28.67 4.10
CA GLU A 312 -9.63 30.11 4.37
C GLU A 312 -8.24 30.74 4.34
N PRO A 313 -8.02 31.83 3.57
CA PRO A 313 -6.70 32.48 3.43
C PRO A 313 -6.13 33.04 4.75
N ASP A 314 -6.95 33.17 5.79
CA ASP A 314 -6.58 33.62 7.15
C ASP A 314 -6.50 32.46 8.17
N SER A 315 -6.48 31.20 7.72
CA SER A 315 -6.37 30.06 8.64
C SER A 315 -5.00 30.08 9.32
N PRO A 316 -4.92 30.19 10.65
CA PRO A 316 -3.65 30.40 11.34
C PRO A 316 -2.70 29.20 11.16
N ALA A 317 -1.44 29.53 10.85
CA ALA A 317 -0.37 28.59 10.54
C ALA A 317 0.03 27.76 11.77
N THR A 318 -0.76 26.73 12.07
CA THR A 318 -0.37 25.73 13.08
C THR A 318 0.75 24.84 12.54
N SER A 319 1.66 24.40 13.42
CA SER A 319 2.75 23.47 13.08
C SER A 319 2.71 22.26 14.00
N LEU A 320 2.74 21.05 13.43
CA LEU A 320 2.80 19.80 14.18
C LEU A 320 4.25 19.39 14.47
N ILE A 321 4.52 18.97 15.70
CA ILE A 321 5.83 18.60 16.22
C ILE A 321 5.73 17.21 16.83
N TRP A 322 6.58 16.28 16.38
CA TRP A 322 6.74 14.97 16.99
C TRP A 322 8.08 14.90 17.69
N LEU A 323 8.04 14.58 18.99
CA LEU A 323 9.25 14.41 19.81
C LEU A 323 9.33 12.98 20.31
N GLN A 324 10.51 12.39 20.12
CA GLN A 324 10.89 11.08 20.62
C GLN A 324 12.15 11.25 21.48
N PRO A 325 12.11 10.94 22.79
CA PRO A 325 13.30 10.83 23.59
C PRO A 325 14.06 9.53 23.28
N ARG A 326 15.32 9.46 23.69
CA ARG A 326 16.06 8.20 23.69
C ARG A 326 15.32 7.18 24.57
N GLN A 327 15.04 6.00 24.03
CA GLN A 327 14.23 4.99 24.71
C GLN A 327 14.64 3.57 24.31
N VAL A 328 14.35 2.61 25.18
CA VAL A 328 14.52 1.18 24.91
C VAL A 328 13.13 0.55 24.85
N ILE A 329 12.82 -0.11 23.74
CA ILE A 329 11.56 -0.80 23.53
C ILE A 329 11.90 -2.26 23.22
N ALA A 330 11.37 -3.17 24.04
CA ALA A 330 11.76 -4.58 24.04
C ALA A 330 13.29 -4.74 24.18
N ASP A 331 13.96 -5.22 23.14
CA ASP A 331 15.41 -5.49 23.07
C ASP A 331 16.19 -4.46 22.24
N GLN A 332 15.52 -3.42 21.72
CA GLN A 332 16.13 -2.41 20.85
C GLN A 332 16.19 -1.02 21.50
N SER A 333 17.32 -0.33 21.33
CA SER A 333 17.51 1.05 21.75
C SER A 333 17.30 2.01 20.57
N PHE A 334 16.46 3.02 20.77
CA PHE A 334 16.17 4.08 19.81
C PHE A 334 16.71 5.41 20.32
N ASP A 335 17.33 6.18 19.43
CA ASP A 335 17.84 7.50 19.74
C ASP A 335 16.75 8.57 19.78
N ALA A 336 17.11 9.75 20.31
CA ALA A 336 16.22 10.89 20.31
C ALA A 336 15.98 11.39 18.88
N TYR A 337 14.74 11.73 18.57
CA TYR A 337 14.31 12.22 17.26
C TYR A 337 13.31 13.36 17.43
N ALA A 338 13.45 14.43 16.65
CA ALA A 338 12.41 15.45 16.53
C ALA A 338 12.10 15.67 15.06
N PHE A 339 10.81 15.61 14.74
CA PHE A 339 10.28 16.05 13.46
C PHE A 339 9.43 17.30 13.71
N ILE A 340 9.80 18.40 13.05
CA ILE A 340 9.03 19.64 13.07
C ILE A 340 8.54 19.86 11.65
N GLU A 341 7.23 20.01 11.52
CA GLU A 341 6.57 20.32 10.27
C GLU A 341 7.09 21.65 9.68
N ASP A 342 7.56 21.59 8.43
CA ASP A 342 7.99 22.76 7.65
C ASP A 342 6.80 23.38 6.89
N GLU A 343 6.91 24.64 6.50
CA GLU A 343 5.86 25.40 5.80
C GLU A 343 5.50 24.78 4.44
N GLU A 344 6.49 24.23 3.74
CA GLU A 344 6.31 23.61 2.42
C GLU A 344 5.69 22.20 2.50
N ASN A 345 5.95 21.45 3.58
CA ASN A 345 5.52 20.06 3.76
C ASN A 345 4.51 19.91 4.90
N ARG A 346 3.54 20.82 4.95
CA ARG A 346 2.49 20.83 5.97
C ARG A 346 1.54 19.64 5.78
N LEU A 347 1.46 18.76 6.78
CA LEU A 347 0.54 17.67 6.92
C LEU A 347 -0.91 18.17 6.89
N ARG A 348 -1.57 17.87 5.78
CA ARG A 348 -2.97 18.23 5.52
C ARG A 348 -3.95 17.32 6.25
N VAL A 349 -3.58 16.06 6.46
CA VAL A 349 -4.43 15.03 7.04
C VAL A 349 -3.65 14.26 8.08
N TRP A 350 -4.08 14.33 9.33
CA TRP A 350 -3.62 13.44 10.39
C TRP A 350 -4.45 12.17 10.35
N THR A 351 -3.80 11.01 10.35
CA THR A 351 -4.43 9.69 10.24
C THR A 351 -3.99 8.82 11.40
N SER A 352 -4.94 8.23 12.11
CA SER A 352 -4.70 7.18 13.09
C SER A 352 -5.40 5.91 12.64
N SER A 353 -4.68 4.79 12.61
CA SER A 353 -5.20 3.50 12.17
C SER A 353 -5.34 2.54 13.36
N MET A 354 -6.52 1.92 13.48
CA MET A 354 -6.88 1.00 14.56
C MET A 354 -7.46 -0.29 14.00
N LYS A 355 -7.53 -1.36 14.78
CA LYS A 355 -8.19 -2.60 14.32
C LYS A 355 -9.72 -2.43 14.29
N SER A 356 -10.34 -2.89 13.22
CA SER A 356 -11.78 -2.71 13.00
C SER A 356 -12.65 -3.52 13.97
N TRP A 357 -12.18 -4.67 14.44
CA TRP A 357 -12.88 -5.48 15.44
C TRP A 357 -12.78 -4.92 16.87
N ASP A 358 -11.81 -4.05 17.16
CA ASP A 358 -11.79 -3.31 18.44
C ASP A 358 -12.95 -2.31 18.51
N LEU A 359 -13.36 -1.77 17.36
CA LEU A 359 -14.53 -0.90 17.23
C LEU A 359 -15.85 -1.68 17.10
N ASN A 360 -15.85 -2.81 16.37
CA ASN A 360 -17.06 -3.57 16.05
C ASN A 360 -16.82 -5.10 16.12
N PRO A 361 -16.95 -5.73 17.31
CA PRO A 361 -16.64 -7.16 17.49
C PRO A 361 -17.55 -8.08 16.67
N GLY A 362 -18.77 -7.64 16.33
CA GLY A 362 -19.70 -8.42 15.51
C GLY A 362 -19.25 -8.70 14.07
N ARG A 363 -18.24 -7.98 13.55
CA ARG A 363 -17.74 -8.19 12.17
C ARG A 363 -16.75 -9.33 12.04
N GLU A 364 -16.22 -9.86 13.15
CA GLU A 364 -15.17 -10.90 13.13
C GLU A 364 -15.61 -12.16 12.35
N GLY A 365 -16.87 -12.58 12.51
CA GLY A 365 -17.43 -13.74 11.79
C GLY A 365 -17.49 -13.52 10.27
N THR A 366 -17.87 -12.31 9.83
CA THR A 366 -17.93 -11.94 8.42
C THR A 366 -16.55 -11.89 7.79
N PHE A 367 -15.54 -11.37 8.50
CA PHE A 367 -14.16 -11.36 8.00
C PHE A 367 -13.59 -12.78 7.86
N LYS A 368 -13.90 -13.69 8.78
CA LYS A 368 -13.49 -15.10 8.69
C LYS A 368 -14.09 -15.79 7.46
N SER A 369 -15.40 -15.63 7.22
CA SER A 369 -16.05 -16.24 6.05
C SER A 369 -15.59 -15.62 4.73
N ALA A 370 -15.44 -14.29 4.69
CA ALA A 370 -14.88 -13.58 3.54
C ALA A 370 -13.45 -14.05 3.21
N THR A 371 -12.61 -14.26 4.24
CA THR A 371 -11.25 -14.78 4.08
C THR A 371 -11.27 -16.18 3.45
N CYS A 372 -12.14 -17.08 3.93
CA CYS A 372 -12.27 -18.42 3.33
C CYS A 372 -12.66 -18.35 1.85
N ILE A 373 -13.63 -17.50 1.49
CA ILE A 373 -14.08 -17.35 0.10
C ILE A 373 -12.97 -16.77 -0.78
N ALA A 374 -12.28 -15.72 -0.31
CA ALA A 374 -11.20 -15.08 -1.05
C ALA A 374 -10.02 -16.03 -1.27
N VAL A 375 -9.59 -16.76 -0.23
CA VAL A 375 -8.51 -17.77 -0.33
C VAL A 375 -8.90 -18.88 -1.30
N PHE A 376 -10.14 -19.37 -1.24
CA PHE A 376 -10.63 -20.39 -2.17
C PHE A 376 -10.63 -19.87 -3.61
N ALA A 377 -11.11 -18.65 -3.85
CA ALA A 377 -11.07 -18.02 -5.17
C ALA A 377 -9.63 -17.88 -5.70
N VAL A 378 -8.68 -17.46 -4.86
CA VAL A 378 -7.26 -17.39 -5.23
C VAL A 378 -6.70 -18.76 -5.61
N LEU A 379 -6.97 -19.81 -4.81
CA LEU A 379 -6.48 -21.16 -5.08
C LEU A 379 -7.05 -21.74 -6.39
N VAL A 380 -8.37 -21.65 -6.56
CA VAL A 380 -9.05 -22.12 -7.78
C VAL A 380 -8.58 -21.31 -8.99
N GLY A 381 -8.51 -19.98 -8.88
CA GLY A 381 -8.04 -19.10 -9.94
C GLY A 381 -6.61 -19.42 -10.37
N TYR A 382 -5.71 -19.64 -9.41
CA TYR A 382 -4.32 -20.01 -9.66
C TYR A 382 -4.21 -21.35 -10.41
N VAL A 383 -4.93 -22.38 -9.97
CA VAL A 383 -4.94 -23.70 -10.61
C VAL A 383 -5.50 -23.62 -12.04
N LEU A 384 -6.63 -22.93 -12.23
CA LEU A 384 -7.24 -22.73 -13.55
C LEU A 384 -6.30 -21.96 -14.48
N GLN A 385 -5.68 -20.88 -14.01
CA GLN A 385 -4.73 -20.10 -14.82
C GLN A 385 -3.54 -20.97 -15.24
N PHE A 386 -3.00 -21.78 -14.34
CA PHE A 386 -1.86 -22.66 -14.63
C PHE A 386 -2.20 -23.77 -15.63
N ILE A 387 -3.37 -24.39 -15.50
CA ILE A 387 -3.87 -25.37 -16.48
C ILE A 387 -4.07 -24.71 -17.85
N GLY A 388 -4.65 -23.51 -17.88
CA GLY A 388 -4.84 -22.74 -19.11
C GLY A 388 -3.53 -22.40 -19.80
N LEU A 389 -2.52 -21.92 -19.06
CA LEU A 389 -1.18 -21.61 -19.59
C LEU A 389 -0.50 -22.83 -20.21
N ARG A 390 -0.65 -24.02 -19.60
CA ARG A 390 -0.10 -25.26 -20.16
C ARG A 390 -0.73 -25.68 -21.49
N GLY A 391 -1.93 -25.19 -21.80
CA GLY A 391 -2.63 -25.50 -23.05
C GLY A 391 -2.36 -24.53 -24.20
N MET A 392 -1.56 -23.49 -23.99
CA MET A 392 -1.33 -22.40 -24.95
C MET A 392 0.16 -22.25 -25.30
N ARG A 393 0.47 -21.63 -26.45
CA ARG A 393 1.85 -21.27 -26.81
C ARG A 393 2.50 -20.33 -25.78
N ALA A 394 3.82 -20.41 -25.67
CA ALA A 394 4.63 -19.71 -24.66
C ALA A 394 4.48 -18.17 -24.67
N TRP A 395 4.11 -17.57 -25.81
CA TRP A 395 3.84 -16.13 -25.94
C TRP A 395 2.87 -15.57 -24.90
N VAL A 396 1.82 -16.32 -24.54
CA VAL A 396 0.84 -15.87 -23.53
C VAL A 396 1.47 -15.84 -22.14
N SER A 397 2.30 -16.83 -21.83
CA SER A 397 3.03 -16.90 -20.55
C SER A 397 4.04 -15.76 -20.41
N ILE A 398 4.77 -15.43 -21.48
CA ILE A 398 5.70 -14.30 -21.53
C ILE A 398 4.95 -12.97 -21.36
N ALA A 399 3.83 -12.78 -22.05
CA ALA A 399 3.02 -11.57 -21.90
C ALA A 399 2.49 -11.40 -20.47
N GLN A 400 2.07 -12.50 -19.83
CA GLN A 400 1.69 -12.52 -18.42
C GLN A 400 2.88 -12.16 -17.51
N LEU A 401 4.06 -12.74 -17.75
CA LEU A 401 5.27 -12.45 -16.97
C LEU A 401 5.66 -10.97 -17.07
N ILE A 402 5.74 -10.41 -18.29
CA ILE A 402 6.04 -8.99 -18.52
C ILE A 402 5.03 -8.11 -17.76
N THR A 403 3.74 -8.42 -17.88
CA THR A 403 2.67 -7.68 -17.17
C THR A 403 2.90 -7.69 -15.66
N THR A 404 3.24 -8.83 -15.07
CA THR A 404 3.49 -8.92 -13.62
C THR A 404 4.74 -8.14 -13.19
N VAL A 405 5.82 -8.17 -13.97
CA VAL A 405 7.06 -7.44 -13.69
C VAL A 405 6.83 -5.93 -13.79
N VAL A 406 6.16 -5.46 -14.84
CA VAL A 406 5.83 -4.04 -15.03
C VAL A 406 4.95 -3.55 -13.87
N MET A 407 3.88 -4.28 -13.54
CA MET A 407 3.01 -3.91 -12.42
C MET A 407 3.75 -3.89 -11.08
N ARG A 408 4.68 -4.83 -10.86
CA ARG A 408 5.52 -4.84 -9.67
C ARG A 408 6.39 -3.58 -9.57
N ILE A 409 7.03 -3.17 -10.65
CA ILE A 409 7.86 -1.96 -10.68
C ILE A 409 6.99 -0.73 -10.39
N LEU A 410 5.83 -0.61 -11.04
CA LEU A 410 4.90 0.50 -10.80
C LEU A 410 4.44 0.58 -9.34
N ARG A 411 4.09 -0.56 -8.73
CA ARG A 411 3.76 -0.64 -7.29
C ARG A 411 4.92 -0.23 -6.39
N GLY A 412 6.14 -0.66 -6.72
CA GLY A 412 7.34 -0.27 -6.00
C GLY A 412 7.59 1.23 -6.09
N MET A 413 7.41 1.82 -7.28
CA MET A 413 7.62 3.26 -7.50
C MET A 413 6.70 4.14 -6.67
N LEU A 414 5.44 3.74 -6.49
CA LEU A 414 4.49 4.42 -5.60
C LEU A 414 4.96 4.47 -4.13
N ARG A 415 5.95 3.66 -3.75
CA ARG A 415 6.34 3.43 -2.34
C ARG A 415 7.83 3.67 -2.09
N LEU A 416 8.53 4.25 -3.07
CA LEU A 416 9.97 4.58 -2.98
C LEU A 416 10.24 5.81 -2.11
N GLN A 417 9.28 6.74 -2.01
CA GLN A 417 9.48 7.97 -1.23
C GLN A 417 9.26 7.69 0.25
N ARG A 418 10.36 7.67 1.00
CA ARG A 418 10.42 7.59 2.46
C ARG A 418 11.16 8.81 3.00
N LEU A 419 10.94 9.09 4.29
CA LEU A 419 11.68 10.11 5.04
C LEU A 419 13.18 10.05 4.78
N LYS A 420 13.81 11.22 4.71
CA LYS A 420 15.26 11.33 4.57
C LYS A 420 15.89 11.40 5.95
N LYS A 421 17.11 10.87 6.06
CA LYS A 421 17.91 10.97 7.29
C LYS A 421 18.19 12.42 7.72
N GLU A 422 18.16 13.35 6.76
CA GLU A 422 18.39 14.78 6.97
C GLU A 422 17.19 15.50 7.62
N ASP A 423 16.02 14.86 7.69
CA ASP A 423 14.81 15.41 8.30
C ASP A 423 14.87 15.36 9.84
N ASN A 424 15.85 14.68 10.42
CA ASN A 424 16.07 14.68 11.87
C ASN A 424 16.73 15.99 12.32
N GLN A 425 15.93 16.90 12.85
CA GLN A 425 16.44 18.20 13.29
C GLN A 425 17.30 18.12 14.56
N LEU A 426 17.12 17.09 15.41
CA LEU A 426 17.96 16.90 16.60
C LEU A 426 19.40 16.48 16.26
N LEU A 427 19.60 15.85 15.10
CA LEU A 427 20.93 15.43 14.67
C LEU A 427 21.83 16.65 14.36
N ARG A 428 21.22 17.78 13.97
CA ARG A 428 21.91 19.07 13.80
C ARG A 428 22.18 19.78 15.14
N MET A 429 21.44 19.42 16.19
CA MET A 429 21.53 19.98 17.54
C MET A 429 22.23 19.04 18.53
N ALA A 430 23.02 18.07 18.03
CA ALA A 430 23.65 17.03 18.85
C ALA A 430 24.51 17.59 20.01
N GLU A 431 25.02 18.82 19.89
CA GLU A 431 25.77 19.50 20.97
C GLU A 431 24.91 19.89 22.19
N LEU A 432 23.58 19.96 22.06
CA LEU A 432 22.66 20.32 23.17
C LEU A 432 22.07 19.10 23.90
N VAL A 433 22.21 17.89 23.34
CA VAL A 433 21.56 16.66 23.83
C VAL A 433 22.59 15.70 24.47
N ALA A 434 23.88 16.05 24.45
CA ALA A 434 24.98 15.26 25.02
C ALA A 434 25.06 15.35 26.55
#